data_AF-A0A1G8Y1Z0-F1
#
_entry.id   AF-A0A1G8Y1Z0-F1
#
_cell.length_a   1.000
_cell.length_b   1.000
_cell.length_c   1.000
_cell.angle_alpha   90.00
_cell.angle_beta   90.00
_cell.angle_gamma   90.00
#
_symmetry.space_group_name_H-M   'P 1'
#
loop_
_entity.id
_entity.type
_entity.pdbx_description
1 polymer ?
#
loop_
_entity_poly.entity_id
_entity_poly.type
_entity_poly.pdbx_seq_one_letter_code
_entity_poly.pdbx_strand_id
1 'polypeptide(L)'
;MTEATQMEAGVVEAYERLAREVLNRPESIPSAIHNLLLKLAETHPGAVYWIVRKFYQEYLRLYVSDTGYIGIVDRYEPDLMYPGDIALYMVPESPQPGDVVQISFTDKNEVSVYVIHGRVLRCNDDRSIQVADTSTGEDYKVVDWNILGKLVKVIPFGADEWQELFSASGVPKEWLTTSIEENINSLQNSDVRGRDEAIAELKRRLAVLMK
;
A
#
# COMPACT_ATOMS: atom_id res chain seq x y z
N MET A 1 -39.66 11.14 -5.80
CA MET A 1 -38.39 10.80 -6.48
C MET A 1 -37.56 12.04 -6.80
N THR A 2 -38.16 13.16 -7.19
CA THR A 2 -37.49 14.43 -7.52
C THR A 2 -36.75 15.09 -6.35
N GLU A 3 -37.26 14.97 -5.11
CA GLU A 3 -36.61 15.53 -3.90
C GLU A 3 -35.33 14.79 -3.50
N ALA A 4 -35.28 13.46 -3.65
CA ALA A 4 -34.08 12.68 -3.35
C ALA A 4 -32.92 13.06 -4.29
N THR A 5 -33.21 13.27 -5.58
CA THR A 5 -32.22 13.66 -6.58
C THR A 5 -31.73 15.10 -6.42
N GLN A 6 -32.59 16.02 -5.95
CA GLN A 6 -32.17 17.40 -5.63
C GLN A 6 -31.35 17.47 -4.34
N MET A 7 -31.66 16.63 -3.34
CA MET A 7 -30.87 16.54 -2.11
C MET A 7 -29.47 15.98 -2.38
N GLU A 8 -29.36 14.95 -3.22
CA GLU A 8 -28.06 14.44 -3.68
C GLU A 8 -27.24 15.49 -4.43
N ALA A 9 -27.86 16.26 -5.33
CA ALA A 9 -27.17 17.33 -6.06
C ALA A 9 -26.64 18.44 -5.14
N GLY A 10 -27.44 18.91 -4.18
CA GLY A 10 -27.01 19.93 -3.23
C GLY A 10 -25.90 19.45 -2.26
N VAL A 11 -25.88 18.16 -1.95
CA VAL A 11 -24.82 17.53 -1.14
C VAL A 11 -23.51 17.45 -1.93
N VAL A 12 -23.55 17.06 -3.21
CA VAL A 12 -22.38 17.03 -4.09
C VAL A 12 -21.76 18.42 -4.24
N GLU A 13 -22.57 19.45 -4.50
CA GLU A 13 -22.10 20.83 -4.61
C GLU A 13 -21.43 21.34 -3.32
N ALA A 14 -21.96 20.94 -2.15
CA ALA A 14 -21.37 21.29 -0.86
C ALA A 14 -19.99 20.65 -0.67
N TYR A 15 -19.81 19.39 -1.08
CA TYR A 15 -18.52 18.70 -1.00
C TYR A 15 -17.50 19.25 -1.99
N GLU A 16 -17.90 19.59 -3.21
CA GLU A 16 -17.01 20.24 -4.18
C GLU A 16 -16.53 21.62 -3.71
N ARG A 17 -17.38 22.37 -3.02
CA ARG A 17 -16.99 23.65 -2.41
C ARG A 17 -15.96 23.43 -1.31
N LEU A 18 -16.20 22.48 -0.40
CA LEU A 18 -15.25 22.15 0.66
C LEU A 18 -13.90 21.69 0.10
N ALA A 19 -13.90 20.84 -0.93
CA ALA A 19 -12.67 20.41 -1.60
C ALA A 19 -11.90 21.61 -2.19
N ARG A 20 -12.59 22.53 -2.87
CA ARG A 20 -11.98 23.77 -3.38
C ARG A 20 -11.42 24.65 -2.27
N GLU A 21 -12.13 24.80 -1.16
CA GLU A 21 -11.65 25.57 -0.01
C GLU A 21 -10.39 24.96 0.63
N VAL A 22 -10.29 23.63 0.67
CA VAL A 22 -9.09 22.92 1.13
C VAL A 22 -7.92 23.10 0.16
N LEU A 23 -8.17 22.96 -1.15
CA LEU A 23 -7.15 23.12 -2.20
C LEU A 23 -6.61 24.55 -2.32
N ASN A 24 -7.38 25.56 -1.94
CA ASN A 24 -7.01 26.97 -2.02
C ASN A 24 -6.24 27.49 -0.79
N ARG A 25 -5.85 26.63 0.17
CA ARG A 25 -5.10 27.08 1.36
C ARG A 25 -3.58 27.14 1.09
N PRO A 26 -2.88 28.16 1.62
CA PRO A 26 -1.44 28.36 1.40
C PRO A 26 -0.54 27.41 2.22
N GLU A 27 -1.08 26.74 3.24
CA GLU A 27 -0.40 25.64 3.93
C GLU A 27 -0.50 24.39 3.06
N SER A 28 0.55 23.55 3.01
CA SER A 28 0.56 22.37 2.13
C SER A 28 -0.75 21.57 2.26
N ILE A 29 -1.33 21.12 1.13
CA ILE A 29 -2.58 20.34 1.09
C ILE A 29 -2.64 19.24 2.17
N PRO A 30 -1.54 18.48 2.45
CA PRO A 30 -1.50 17.52 3.55
C PRO A 30 -1.84 18.12 4.93
N SER A 31 -1.31 19.30 5.25
CA SER A 31 -1.59 20.00 6.51
C SER A 31 -3.04 20.45 6.60
N ALA A 32 -3.62 20.93 5.50
CA ALA A 32 -5.03 21.35 5.45
C ALA A 32 -5.98 20.15 5.66
N ILE A 33 -5.71 19.03 5.00
CA ILE A 33 -6.47 17.77 5.17
C ILE A 33 -6.32 17.24 6.60
N HIS A 34 -5.09 17.19 7.13
CA HIS A 34 -4.82 16.71 8.48
C HIS A 34 -5.58 17.52 9.54
N ASN A 35 -5.50 18.86 9.47
CA ASN A 35 -6.18 19.74 10.42
C ASN A 35 -7.71 19.64 10.32
N LEU A 36 -8.26 19.47 9.11
CA LEU A 36 -9.69 19.21 8.93
C LEU A 36 -10.11 17.90 9.61
N LEU A 37 -9.35 16.82 9.41
CA LEU A 37 -9.63 15.52 10.02
C LEU A 37 -9.54 15.59 11.55
N LEU A 38 -8.54 16.29 12.11
CA LEU A 38 -8.44 16.53 13.56
C LEU A 38 -9.69 17.23 14.09
N LYS A 39 -10.16 18.29 13.41
CA LYS A 39 -11.34 19.04 13.86
C LYS A 39 -12.62 18.21 13.80
N LEU A 40 -12.78 17.40 12.75
CA LEU A 40 -13.90 16.47 12.64
C LEU A 40 -13.85 15.39 13.73
N ALA A 41 -12.65 14.92 14.10
CA ALA A 41 -12.47 13.91 15.12
C ALA A 41 -12.87 14.39 16.53
N GLU A 42 -12.85 15.70 16.80
CA GLU A 42 -13.34 16.25 18.08
C GLU A 42 -14.82 15.95 18.34
N THR A 43 -15.64 15.84 17.29
CA THR A 43 -17.10 15.63 17.39
C THR A 43 -17.55 14.27 16.88
N HIS A 44 -16.86 13.71 15.88
CA HIS A 44 -17.21 12.45 15.23
C HIS A 44 -15.99 11.52 15.11
N PRO A 45 -15.30 11.19 16.22
CA PRO A 45 -14.03 10.45 16.18
C PRO A 45 -14.17 9.07 15.50
N GLY A 46 -15.25 8.34 15.78
CA GLY A 46 -15.50 7.04 15.16
C GLY A 46 -15.72 7.13 13.66
N ALA A 47 -16.42 8.15 13.17
CA ALA A 47 -16.65 8.34 11.74
C ALA A 47 -15.36 8.67 11.00
N VAL A 48 -14.52 9.56 11.57
CA VAL A 48 -13.22 9.90 11.00
C VAL A 48 -12.29 8.69 10.97
N TYR A 49 -12.18 7.94 12.07
CA TYR A 49 -11.36 6.72 12.12
C TYR A 49 -11.80 5.70 11.06
N TRP A 50 -13.10 5.37 11.00
CA TRP A 50 -13.59 4.36 10.07
C TRP A 50 -13.51 4.80 8.62
N ILE A 51 -13.79 6.07 8.30
CA ILE A 51 -13.74 6.54 6.91
C ILE A 51 -12.30 6.63 6.40
N VAL A 52 -11.34 7.04 7.23
CA VAL A 52 -9.92 7.03 6.86
C VAL A 52 -9.48 5.59 6.60
N ARG A 53 -9.81 4.66 7.50
CA ARG A 53 -9.51 3.23 7.34
C ARG A 53 -10.16 2.64 6.09
N LYS A 54 -11.43 2.97 5.83
CA LYS A 54 -12.16 2.54 4.63
C LYS A 54 -11.61 3.14 3.36
N PHE A 55 -11.20 4.41 3.39
CA PHE A 55 -10.53 5.06 2.27
C PHE A 55 -9.23 4.33 1.91
N TYR A 56 -8.38 4.02 2.89
CA TYR A 56 -7.18 3.19 2.66
C TYR A 56 -7.53 1.82 2.09
N GLN A 57 -8.58 1.15 2.60
CA GLN A 57 -9.02 -0.15 2.11
C GLN A 57 -9.57 -0.11 0.66
N GLU A 58 -10.34 0.90 0.31
CA GLU A 58 -11.07 0.96 -0.96
C GLU A 58 -10.22 1.58 -2.07
N TYR A 59 -9.54 2.70 -1.77
CA TYR A 59 -8.75 3.46 -2.73
C TYR A 59 -7.35 2.87 -2.91
N LEU A 60 -6.68 2.55 -1.80
CA LEU A 60 -5.29 2.05 -1.82
C LEU A 60 -5.21 0.53 -1.67
N ARG A 61 -6.33 -0.17 -1.46
CA ARG A 61 -6.37 -1.62 -1.21
C ARG A 61 -5.51 -2.06 0.00
N LEU A 62 -5.27 -1.14 0.93
CA LEU A 62 -4.49 -1.37 2.16
C LEU A 62 -5.41 -1.69 3.34
N TYR A 63 -5.24 -2.88 3.93
CA TYR A 63 -6.07 -3.38 5.04
C TYR A 63 -5.44 -3.12 6.41
N VAL A 64 -5.16 -1.87 6.76
CA VAL A 64 -4.49 -1.53 8.03
C VAL A 64 -5.38 -1.92 9.23
N SER A 65 -4.88 -2.80 10.10
CA SER A 65 -5.38 -3.01 11.48
C SER A 65 -4.48 -2.29 12.47
N ASP A 66 -4.96 -2.07 13.69
CA ASP A 66 -4.26 -1.27 14.71
C ASP A 66 -2.86 -1.82 15.07
N THR A 67 -2.54 -3.06 14.69
CA THR A 67 -1.21 -3.67 14.89
C THR A 67 -0.48 -4.04 13.60
N GLY A 68 -1.11 -3.93 12.42
CA GLY A 68 -0.54 -4.43 11.16
C GLY A 68 -1.55 -4.81 10.08
N TYR A 69 -1.11 -5.47 9.02
CA TYR A 69 -1.99 -5.99 7.97
C TYR A 69 -1.37 -7.16 7.23
N ILE A 70 -2.22 -7.90 6.52
CA ILE A 70 -1.82 -9.01 5.66
C ILE A 70 -2.12 -8.59 4.21
N GLY A 71 -1.15 -8.72 3.33
CA GLY A 71 -1.29 -8.44 1.90
C GLY A 71 -0.94 -9.66 1.07
N ILE A 72 -1.68 -9.88 -0.01
CA ILE A 72 -1.22 -10.76 -1.09
C ILE A 72 -0.28 -9.93 -1.94
N VAL A 73 0.94 -10.41 -2.11
CA VAL A 73 1.99 -9.74 -2.87
C VAL A 73 1.56 -9.72 -4.33
N ASP A 74 1.49 -8.53 -4.92
CA ASP A 74 1.07 -8.29 -6.31
C ASP A 74 2.24 -7.85 -7.21
N ARG A 75 3.44 -7.69 -6.64
CA ARG A 75 4.65 -7.24 -7.31
C ARG A 75 5.85 -8.08 -6.92
N TYR A 76 6.75 -8.29 -7.88
CA TYR A 76 8.04 -8.91 -7.60
C TYR A 76 8.98 -7.93 -6.93
N GLU A 77 9.49 -8.33 -5.77
CA GLU A 77 10.55 -7.62 -5.04
C GLU A 77 11.78 -8.52 -4.95
N PRO A 78 12.89 -8.16 -5.64
CA PRO A 78 14.11 -8.96 -5.68
C PRO A 78 14.59 -9.38 -4.29
N ASP A 79 14.94 -10.67 -4.17
CA ASP A 79 15.44 -11.29 -2.93
C ASP A 79 14.50 -11.18 -1.71
N LEU A 80 13.25 -10.72 -1.90
CA LEU A 80 12.30 -10.48 -0.83
C LEU A 80 11.03 -11.31 -0.96
N MET A 81 10.33 -11.20 -2.09
CA MET A 81 9.03 -11.85 -2.29
C MET A 81 8.60 -11.85 -3.76
N TYR A 82 7.74 -12.80 -4.10
CA TYR A 82 7.18 -12.98 -5.45
C TYR A 82 5.67 -12.73 -5.47
N PRO A 83 5.10 -12.30 -6.60
CA PRO A 83 3.66 -12.22 -6.79
C PRO A 83 2.96 -13.52 -6.39
N GLY A 84 1.94 -13.40 -5.55
CA GLY A 84 1.20 -14.50 -4.95
C GLY A 84 1.72 -14.98 -3.59
N ASP A 85 2.87 -14.50 -3.10
CA ASP A 85 3.21 -14.72 -1.69
C ASP A 85 2.23 -13.95 -0.78
N ILE A 86 2.17 -14.33 0.50
CA ILE A 86 1.42 -13.58 1.51
C ILE A 86 2.42 -12.86 2.42
N ALA A 87 2.36 -11.54 2.45
CA ALA A 87 3.21 -10.70 3.27
C ALA A 87 2.46 -10.21 4.52
N LEU A 88 3.08 -10.40 5.67
CA LEU A 88 2.59 -9.94 6.96
C LEU A 88 3.36 -8.69 7.34
N TYR A 89 2.62 -7.64 7.68
CA TYR A 89 3.16 -6.36 8.12
C TYR A 89 2.68 -6.04 9.52
N MET A 90 3.55 -5.42 10.31
CA MET A 90 3.18 -4.80 11.58
C MET A 90 3.46 -3.31 11.53
N VAL A 91 2.67 -2.49 12.22
CA VAL A 91 2.99 -1.06 12.36
C VAL A 91 4.19 -0.94 13.31
N PRO A 92 5.35 -0.45 12.85
CA PRO A 92 6.52 -0.36 13.71
C PRO A 92 6.37 0.86 14.63
N GLU A 93 6.42 0.66 15.95
CA GLU A 93 6.52 1.79 16.91
C GLU A 93 7.83 2.57 16.73
N SER A 94 8.92 1.85 16.41
CA SER A 94 10.24 2.42 16.13
C SER A 94 11.01 1.51 15.17
N PRO A 95 11.10 1.86 13.87
CA PRO A 95 11.90 1.10 12.90
C PRO A 95 13.36 0.99 13.34
N GLN A 96 13.99 -0.14 13.05
CA GLN A 96 15.41 -0.40 13.36
C GLN A 96 16.23 -0.61 12.08
N PRO A 97 17.53 -0.28 12.08
CA PRO A 97 18.41 -0.65 10.98
C PRO A 97 18.31 -2.14 10.62
N GLY A 98 18.17 -2.43 9.34
CA GLY A 98 17.97 -3.78 8.80
C GLY A 98 16.50 -4.16 8.55
N ASP A 99 15.55 -3.48 9.19
CA ASP A 99 14.12 -3.69 8.97
C ASP A 99 13.76 -3.42 7.50
N VAL A 100 12.82 -4.19 6.96
CA VAL A 100 12.20 -3.89 5.67
C VAL A 100 10.84 -3.26 5.95
N VAL A 101 10.64 -2.05 5.45
CA VAL A 101 9.40 -1.28 5.62
C VAL A 101 8.74 -1.05 4.27
N GLN A 102 7.41 -1.08 4.27
CA GLN A 102 6.59 -0.66 3.14
C GLN A 102 6.32 0.84 3.27
N ILE A 103 6.58 1.58 2.20
CA ILE A 103 6.61 3.04 2.19
C ILE A 103 5.70 3.56 1.09
N SER A 104 4.82 4.49 1.42
CA SER A 104 4.02 5.22 0.44
C SER A 104 4.76 6.46 -0.04
N PHE A 105 4.88 6.61 -1.35
CA PHE A 105 5.33 7.82 -2.01
C PHE A 105 4.18 8.43 -2.79
N THR A 106 4.23 9.76 -2.94
CA THR A 106 3.31 10.48 -3.81
C THR A 106 4.11 11.10 -4.92
N ASP A 107 3.84 10.71 -6.16
CA ASP A 107 4.34 11.46 -7.30
C ASP A 107 3.56 12.78 -7.39
N LYS A 108 4.27 13.90 -7.19
CA LYS A 108 3.66 15.25 -7.24
C LYS A 108 3.17 15.62 -8.64
N ASN A 109 3.65 14.95 -9.69
CA ASN A 109 3.30 15.22 -11.08
C ASN A 109 2.15 14.33 -11.56
N GLU A 110 2.06 13.08 -11.08
CA GLU A 110 1.06 12.11 -11.55
C GLU A 110 -0.17 11.99 -10.65
N VAL A 111 -0.18 12.62 -9.46
CA VAL A 111 -1.25 12.46 -8.46
C VAL A 111 -1.49 10.97 -8.16
N SER A 112 -0.41 10.19 -8.16
CA SER A 112 -0.42 8.76 -7.92
C SER A 112 0.28 8.44 -6.61
N VAL A 113 -0.31 7.52 -5.85
CA VAL A 113 0.35 6.91 -4.69
C VAL A 113 0.97 5.61 -5.18
N TYR A 114 2.27 5.49 -5.03
CA TYR A 114 2.98 4.23 -5.25
C TYR A 114 3.60 3.78 -3.94
N VAL A 115 3.77 2.46 -3.85
CA VAL A 115 4.26 1.79 -2.66
C VAL A 115 5.52 1.03 -3.04
N ILE A 116 6.57 1.21 -2.25
CA ILE A 116 7.83 0.47 -2.40
C ILE A 116 8.21 -0.19 -1.08
N HIS A 117 9.13 -1.13 -1.15
CA HIS A 117 9.79 -1.70 0.01
C HIS A 117 11.19 -1.11 0.15
N GLY A 118 11.53 -0.69 1.36
CA GLY A 118 12.82 -0.08 1.67
C GLY A 118 13.46 -0.76 2.88
N ARG A 119 14.75 -1.06 2.80
CA ARG A 119 15.54 -1.52 3.94
C ARG A 119 16.07 -0.34 4.73
N VAL A 120 15.76 -0.29 6.02
CA VAL A 120 16.24 0.77 6.92
C VAL A 120 17.76 0.68 7.06
N LEU A 121 18.45 1.77 6.73
CA LEU A 121 19.90 1.90 6.89
C LEU A 121 20.25 2.52 8.24
N ARG A 122 19.52 3.58 8.62
CA ARG A 122 19.69 4.29 9.89
C ARG A 122 18.43 5.05 10.29
N CYS A 123 18.30 5.32 11.58
CA CYS A 123 17.28 6.19 12.15
C CYS A 123 17.90 7.52 12.53
N ASN A 124 17.28 8.63 12.12
CA ASN A 124 17.77 9.99 12.35
C ASN A 124 17.12 10.59 13.62
N ASP A 125 17.73 11.64 14.17
CA ASP A 125 17.23 12.32 15.37
C ASP A 125 15.89 13.05 15.17
N ASP A 126 15.57 13.40 13.91
CA ASP A 126 14.32 14.08 13.52
C ASP A 126 13.15 13.12 13.27
N ARG A 127 13.25 11.88 13.78
CA ARG A 127 12.29 10.76 13.60
C ARG A 127 12.14 10.25 12.17
N SER A 128 12.91 10.80 11.23
CA SER A 128 12.99 10.22 9.90
C SER A 128 13.93 9.01 9.90
N ILE A 129 13.78 8.15 8.91
CA ILE A 129 14.69 7.06 8.61
C ILE A 129 15.36 7.27 7.26
N GLN A 130 16.57 6.73 7.10
CA GLN A 130 17.18 6.53 5.79
C GLN A 130 16.90 5.08 5.38
N VAL A 131 16.40 4.89 4.16
CA VAL A 131 16.13 3.57 3.58
C VAL A 131 16.83 3.41 2.25
N ALA A 132 17.20 2.19 1.91
CA ALA A 132 17.55 1.79 0.54
C ALA A 132 16.38 1.00 -0.06
N ASP A 133 15.86 1.43 -1.21
CA ASP A 133 14.85 0.69 -1.97
C ASP A 133 15.35 -0.74 -2.27
N THR A 134 14.51 -1.74 -1.98
CA THR A 134 14.88 -3.16 -2.15
C THR A 134 14.98 -3.59 -3.61
N SER A 135 14.29 -2.89 -4.51
CA SER A 135 14.29 -3.15 -5.95
C SER A 135 15.43 -2.42 -6.68
N THR A 136 15.66 -1.15 -6.35
CA THR A 136 16.62 -0.29 -7.09
C THR A 136 17.94 -0.06 -6.36
N GLY A 137 17.96 -0.22 -5.03
CA GLY A 137 19.08 0.16 -4.17
C GLY A 137 19.22 1.67 -3.97
N GLU A 138 18.29 2.49 -4.45
CA GLU A 138 18.33 3.93 -4.28
C GLU A 138 18.01 4.35 -2.84
N ASP A 139 18.69 5.41 -2.38
CA ASP A 139 18.62 5.89 -1.00
C ASP A 139 17.56 6.99 -0.85
N TYR A 140 16.64 6.80 0.09
CA TYR A 140 15.56 7.73 0.40
C TYR A 140 15.55 8.14 1.87
N LYS A 141 15.29 9.42 2.14
CA LYS A 141 14.94 9.90 3.48
C LYS A 141 13.42 9.89 3.62
N VAL A 142 12.92 9.14 4.58
CA VAL A 142 11.48 8.89 4.76
C VAL A 142 11.08 9.28 6.18
N VAL A 143 9.97 10.01 6.31
CA VAL A 143 9.37 10.35 7.60
C VAL A 143 8.45 9.22 8.06
N ASP A 144 8.27 9.08 9.37
CA ASP A 144 7.43 8.08 10.02
C ASP A 144 6.03 7.94 9.41
N TRP A 145 5.38 9.06 9.08
CA TRP A 145 4.03 9.08 8.47
C TRP A 145 3.92 8.41 7.10
N ASN A 146 5.04 8.21 6.39
CA ASN A 146 5.06 7.54 5.09
C ASN A 146 5.26 6.02 5.21
N ILE A 147 5.48 5.50 6.42
CA ILE A 147 5.68 4.06 6.65
C ILE A 147 4.30 3.42 6.85
N LEU A 148 3.94 2.53 5.94
CA LEU A 148 2.69 1.77 6.01
C LEU A 148 2.80 0.59 6.98
N GLY A 149 3.95 -0.08 7.00
CA GLY A 149 4.20 -1.19 7.90
C GLY A 149 5.60 -1.79 7.72
N LYS A 150 6.10 -2.44 8.76
CA LYS A 150 7.31 -3.27 8.73
C LYS A 150 6.95 -4.67 8.29
N LEU A 151 7.63 -5.20 7.28
CA LEU A 151 7.50 -6.59 6.87
C LEU A 151 8.07 -7.50 7.96
N VAL A 152 7.27 -8.46 8.44
CA VAL A 152 7.64 -9.37 9.53
C VAL A 152 7.73 -10.82 9.10
N LYS A 153 6.98 -11.21 8.07
CA LYS A 153 6.98 -12.56 7.51
C LYS A 153 6.50 -12.54 6.07
N VAL A 154 7.11 -13.37 5.24
CA VAL A 154 6.61 -13.74 3.92
C VAL A 154 6.25 -15.22 3.96
N ILE A 155 5.03 -15.56 3.57
CA ILE A 155 4.55 -16.94 3.46
C ILE A 155 4.59 -17.29 1.96
N PRO A 156 5.46 -18.22 1.55
CA PRO A 156 5.61 -18.56 0.14
C PRO A 156 4.35 -19.17 -0.46
N PHE A 157 4.09 -18.82 -1.73
CA PHE A 157 3.02 -19.42 -2.52
C PHE A 157 3.05 -20.96 -2.46
N GLY A 158 1.90 -21.54 -2.13
CA GLY A 158 1.71 -23.00 -2.10
C GLY A 158 2.12 -23.69 -0.80
N ALA A 159 2.63 -22.97 0.20
CA ALA A 159 2.80 -23.52 1.56
C ALA A 159 1.44 -23.88 2.20
N ASP A 160 1.44 -24.77 3.20
CA ASP A 160 0.19 -25.18 3.87
C ASP A 160 -0.54 -23.97 4.51
N GLU A 161 0.22 -23.11 5.20
CA GLU A 161 -0.29 -21.85 5.78
C GLU A 161 -0.82 -20.90 4.70
N TRP A 162 -0.20 -20.92 3.51
CA TRP A 162 -0.65 -20.12 2.37
C TRP A 162 -2.04 -20.58 1.89
N GLN A 163 -2.25 -21.90 1.77
CA GLN A 163 -3.53 -22.45 1.32
C GLN A 163 -4.67 -22.04 2.26
N GLU A 164 -4.43 -22.12 3.57
CA GLU A 164 -5.40 -21.70 4.58
C GLU A 164 -5.75 -20.21 4.45
N LEU A 165 -4.74 -19.34 4.46
CA LEU A 165 -4.94 -17.89 4.44
C LEU A 165 -5.51 -17.39 3.11
N PHE A 166 -5.01 -17.89 1.98
CA PHE A 166 -5.49 -17.49 0.66
C PHE A 166 -6.95 -17.91 0.46
N SER A 167 -7.33 -19.13 0.85
CA SER A 167 -8.72 -19.59 0.78
C SER A 167 -9.66 -18.74 1.64
N ALA A 168 -9.20 -18.29 2.80
CA ALA A 168 -9.98 -17.42 3.70
C ALA A 168 -10.07 -15.96 3.22
N SER A 169 -9.12 -15.50 2.40
CA SER A 169 -9.02 -14.10 1.97
C SER A 169 -10.16 -13.62 1.06
N GLY A 170 -10.80 -14.54 0.34
CA GLY A 170 -11.82 -14.23 -0.67
C GLY A 170 -11.26 -13.55 -1.93
N VAL A 171 -9.94 -13.45 -2.08
CA VAL A 171 -9.31 -12.89 -3.28
C VAL A 171 -9.48 -13.86 -4.45
N PRO A 172 -10.02 -13.43 -5.60
CA PRO A 172 -10.22 -14.30 -6.74
C PRO A 172 -8.88 -14.83 -7.29
N LYS A 173 -8.84 -16.11 -7.65
CA LYS A 173 -7.65 -16.69 -8.31
C LYS A 173 -7.32 -15.97 -9.62
N GLU A 174 -8.34 -15.50 -10.31
CA GLU A 174 -8.22 -14.74 -11.57
C GLU A 174 -7.42 -13.45 -11.37
N TRP A 175 -7.67 -12.73 -10.26
CA TRP A 175 -6.91 -11.52 -9.93
C TRP A 175 -5.43 -11.85 -9.71
N LEU A 176 -5.13 -12.94 -8.99
CA LEU A 176 -3.77 -13.37 -8.76
C LEU A 176 -3.08 -13.81 -10.07
N THR A 177 -3.78 -14.54 -10.93
CA THR A 177 -3.30 -14.92 -12.26
C THR A 177 -2.92 -13.69 -13.08
N THR A 178 -3.80 -12.69 -13.16
CA THR A 178 -3.53 -11.43 -13.87
C THR A 178 -2.31 -10.70 -13.29
N SER A 179 -2.22 -10.59 -11.97
CA SER A 179 -1.05 -9.97 -11.32
C SER A 179 0.25 -10.69 -11.67
N ILE A 180 0.28 -12.03 -11.68
CA ILE A 180 1.48 -12.78 -12.06
C ILE A 180 1.84 -12.56 -13.55
N GLU A 181 0.85 -12.56 -14.44
CA GLU A 181 1.07 -12.30 -15.88
C GLU A 181 1.64 -10.90 -16.14
N GLU A 182 1.09 -9.88 -15.48
CA GLU A 182 1.58 -8.50 -15.56
C GLU A 182 3.04 -8.39 -15.08
N ASN A 183 3.40 -9.08 -14.00
CA ASN A 183 4.77 -9.12 -13.51
C ASN A 183 5.72 -9.84 -14.47
N ILE A 184 5.31 -10.94 -15.10
CA ILE A 184 6.12 -11.61 -16.13
C ILE A 184 6.40 -10.64 -17.29
N ASN A 185 5.36 -9.96 -17.78
CA ASN A 185 5.49 -9.00 -18.88
C ASN A 185 6.38 -7.81 -18.51
N SER A 186 6.25 -7.29 -17.29
CA SER A 186 7.11 -6.22 -16.76
C SER A 186 8.56 -6.68 -16.68
N LEU A 187 8.80 -7.87 -16.10
CA LEU A 187 10.13 -8.43 -15.91
C LEU A 187 10.83 -8.67 -17.24
N GLN A 188 10.13 -9.21 -18.26
CA GLN A 188 10.69 -9.44 -19.59
C GLN A 188 11.34 -8.20 -20.21
N ASN A 189 10.83 -7.01 -19.89
CA ASN A 189 11.30 -5.73 -20.41
C ASN A 189 12.24 -4.99 -19.43
N SER A 190 12.66 -5.65 -18.35
CA SER A 190 13.48 -5.06 -17.29
C SER A 190 14.91 -5.61 -17.29
N ASP A 191 15.81 -4.85 -16.68
CA ASP A 191 17.22 -5.21 -16.42
C ASP A 191 17.45 -5.68 -14.97
N VAL A 192 16.39 -6.14 -14.29
CA VAL A 192 16.47 -6.60 -12.90
C VAL A 192 17.33 -7.86 -12.79
N ARG A 193 18.20 -7.92 -11.76
CA ARG A 193 19.03 -9.09 -11.48
C ARG A 193 18.16 -10.30 -11.10
N GLY A 194 18.50 -11.49 -11.63
CA GLY A 194 17.73 -12.71 -11.35
C GLY A 194 16.41 -12.81 -12.12
N ARG A 195 16.16 -11.93 -13.11
CA ARG A 195 14.95 -11.89 -13.93
C ARG A 195 14.54 -13.27 -14.46
N ASP A 196 15.46 -14.02 -15.06
CA ASP A 196 15.11 -15.27 -15.73
C ASP A 196 14.63 -16.34 -14.74
N GLU A 197 15.23 -16.40 -13.55
CA GLU A 197 14.79 -17.25 -12.45
C GLU A 197 13.42 -16.81 -11.93
N ALA A 198 13.21 -15.49 -11.78
CA ALA A 198 11.93 -14.95 -11.34
C ALA A 198 10.81 -15.26 -12.35
N ILE A 199 11.06 -15.09 -13.65
CA ILE A 199 10.09 -15.46 -14.69
C ILE A 199 9.78 -16.96 -14.66
N ALA A 200 10.79 -17.81 -14.46
CA ALA A 200 10.59 -19.25 -14.36
C ALA A 200 9.71 -19.63 -13.16
N GLU A 201 9.96 -19.02 -12.00
CA GLU A 201 9.15 -19.20 -10.79
C GLU A 201 7.71 -18.73 -10.99
N LEU A 202 7.51 -17.56 -11.60
CA LEU A 202 6.17 -17.03 -11.87
C LEU A 202 5.38 -17.91 -12.86
N LYS A 203 6.03 -18.42 -13.91
CA LYS A 203 5.43 -19.39 -14.83
C LYS A 203 5.03 -20.69 -14.13
N ARG A 204 5.84 -21.17 -13.18
CA ARG A 204 5.50 -22.34 -12.35
C ARG A 204 4.24 -22.08 -11.52
N ARG A 205 4.12 -20.91 -10.89
CA ARG A 205 2.93 -20.52 -10.10
C ARG A 205 1.67 -20.44 -10.96
N LEU A 206 1.74 -19.83 -12.15
CA LEU A 206 0.63 -19.82 -13.11
C LEU A 206 0.15 -21.22 -13.45
N ALA A 207 1.08 -22.15 -13.74
CA ALA A 207 0.74 -23.53 -14.04
C ALA A 207 0.06 -24.27 -12.87
N VAL A 208 0.25 -23.82 -11.63
CA VAL A 208 -0.48 -24.35 -10.46
C VAL A 208 -1.87 -23.73 -10.34
N LEU A 209 -2.02 -22.42 -10.61
CA LEU A 209 -3.30 -21.71 -10.52
C LEU A 209 -4.29 -22.10 -11.62
N MET A 210 -3.80 -22.52 -12.79
CA MET A 210 -4.61 -22.95 -13.94
C MET A 210 -5.04 -24.43 -13.88
N LYS A 211 -4.68 -25.15 -12.81
CA LYS A 211 -5.15 -26.51 -12.54
C LYS A 211 -6.36 -26.50 -11.61
#